data_AF-A0A841ASG3-F1
#
_entry.id   AF-A0A841ASG3-F1
#
_cell.length_a   1.000
_cell.length_b   1.000
_cell.length_c   1.000
_cell.angle_alpha   90.00
_cell.angle_beta   90.00
_cell.angle_gamma   90.00
#
_symmetry.space_group_name_H-M   'P 1'
#
loop_
_entity.id
_entity.type
_entity.pdbx_description
1 polymer ?
#
loop_
_entity_poly.entity_id
_entity_poly.type
_entity_poly.pdbx_seq_one_letter_code
_entity_poly.pdbx_strand_id
1 'polypeptide(L)'
;MRPILRHPRPLRSRTGAVALLAAAAVLFSGCATGAEPADSPPAAVEQTASVQGIEPTSGSLVSGGIVTITGENLSDVTRVTFAGVGATDVTVVSDTQVTAAVPVAAEYVPTIEDVHVYADTVEVASAAPLTYERAVLTPVDAQLQYAFQHWSTDTYNLATYGEFNSVGGDCMNFVSQTLIARGIAQTSGWNFTSPTKYSGSWIYTPSFENYLLASPELGFTRLTVDQRDQVEVGDIVVFDWNDNDSADHIQIVSDIRVVDGVQQILMVGHNLDSNWRDFDTTITVDHPGALAWFWKVP
;
A
#
# COMPACT_ATOMS: atom_id res chain seq x y z
N MET A 1 27.40 24.98 39.18
CA MET A 1 27.45 24.56 40.59
C MET A 1 26.37 23.51 40.83
N ARG A 2 26.76 22.23 41.02
CA ARG A 2 25.91 21.19 41.63
C ARG A 2 25.94 21.40 43.16
N PRO A 3 24.97 20.87 43.93
CA PRO A 3 25.20 19.52 44.44
C PRO A 3 23.96 18.60 44.42
N ILE A 4 24.28 17.33 44.19
CA ILE A 4 23.45 16.14 44.40
C ILE A 4 23.44 15.86 45.90
N LEU A 5 22.25 15.71 46.51
CA LEU A 5 22.12 15.14 47.85
C LEU A 5 21.73 13.66 47.74
N ARG A 6 22.69 12.78 48.08
CA ARG A 6 22.45 11.42 48.56
C ARG A 6 22.57 11.43 50.08
N HIS A 7 21.78 10.60 50.76
CA HIS A 7 22.08 9.83 52.00
C HIS A 7 20.76 9.34 52.63
N PRO A 8 20.76 8.40 53.60
CA PRO A 8 21.44 7.11 53.69
C PRO A 8 20.46 5.96 54.04
N ARG A 9 20.86 4.70 53.81
CA ARG A 9 20.19 3.51 54.38
C ARG A 9 20.64 3.30 55.84
N PRO A 10 19.74 2.96 56.79
CA PRO A 10 20.16 2.39 58.07
C PRO A 10 20.12 0.85 58.05
N LEU A 11 21.08 0.30 58.80
CA LEU A 11 21.36 -1.12 59.04
C LEU A 11 20.47 -1.74 60.14
N ARG A 12 20.40 -3.08 60.07
CA ARG A 12 19.87 -4.09 61.01
C ARG A 12 20.06 -3.81 62.52
N SER A 13 19.11 -4.28 63.31
CA SER A 13 19.23 -5.36 64.33
C SER A 13 17.97 -5.34 65.23
N ARG A 14 17.39 -6.46 65.69
CA ARG A 14 17.78 -7.20 66.92
C ARG A 14 16.78 -8.36 67.13
N THR A 15 17.22 -9.62 67.18
CA THR A 15 17.38 -10.50 68.37
C THR A 15 16.13 -11.18 68.92
N GLY A 16 16.28 -12.49 69.15
CA GLY A 16 15.49 -13.34 70.05
C GLY A 16 15.08 -14.65 69.35
N ALA A 17 15.35 -15.86 69.83
CA ALA A 17 16.04 -16.33 71.02
C ALA A 17 16.49 -17.79 70.77
N VAL A 18 17.46 -18.22 71.57
CA VAL A 18 18.06 -19.55 71.63
C VAL A 18 17.10 -20.55 72.27
N ALA A 19 17.06 -21.79 71.74
CA ALA A 19 16.79 -22.98 72.55
C ALA A 19 17.60 -24.17 71.99
N LEU A 20 18.54 -24.67 72.80
CA LEU A 20 19.19 -25.96 72.63
C LEU A 20 18.16 -27.09 72.83
N LEU A 21 18.33 -28.24 72.15
CA LEU A 21 18.56 -29.52 72.84
C LEU A 21 18.95 -30.66 71.88
N ALA A 22 19.98 -31.40 72.31
CA ALA A 22 20.23 -32.84 72.21
C ALA A 22 20.39 -33.53 70.84
N ALA A 23 21.58 -34.13 70.68
CA ALA A 23 21.92 -35.12 69.69
C ALA A 23 21.26 -36.49 69.96
N ALA A 24 20.89 -37.20 68.89
CA ALA A 24 20.80 -38.66 68.87
C ALA A 24 21.08 -39.15 67.44
N ALA A 25 22.28 -39.71 67.24
CA ALA A 25 22.59 -40.47 66.04
C ALA A 25 21.92 -41.84 66.15
N VAL A 26 21.03 -42.15 65.20
CA VAL A 26 20.46 -43.49 65.05
C VAL A 26 20.67 -43.91 63.61
N LEU A 27 21.52 -44.93 63.44
CA LEU A 27 21.70 -45.68 62.20
C LEU A 27 20.46 -46.54 61.98
N PHE A 28 19.73 -46.30 60.90
CA PHE A 28 18.81 -47.28 60.34
C PHE A 28 19.21 -47.58 58.90
N SER A 29 19.76 -48.79 58.74
CA SER A 29 19.82 -49.52 57.48
C SER A 29 18.37 -49.82 57.06
N GLY A 30 17.92 -49.19 55.98
CA GLY A 30 16.59 -49.37 55.42
C GLY A 30 16.70 -49.60 53.92
N CYS A 31 16.20 -50.75 53.46
CA CYS A 31 16.25 -51.23 52.10
C CYS A 31 15.74 -50.19 51.09
N ALA A 32 16.59 -49.83 50.12
CA ALA A 32 16.17 -49.08 48.95
C ALA A 32 15.29 -49.99 48.07
N THR A 33 13.97 -49.85 48.19
CA THR A 33 13.08 -50.19 47.08
C THR A 33 13.39 -49.19 45.97
N GLY A 34 14.01 -49.66 44.90
CA GLY A 34 14.24 -48.86 43.70
C GLY A 34 12.89 -48.36 43.20
N ALA A 35 12.62 -47.07 43.41
CA ALA A 35 11.67 -46.37 42.58
C ALA A 35 12.32 -46.32 41.19
N GLU A 36 11.71 -47.00 40.22
CA GLU A 36 12.02 -46.75 38.81
C GLU A 36 11.94 -45.23 38.60
N PRO A 37 12.95 -44.61 37.97
CA PRO A 37 12.84 -43.20 37.63
C PRO A 37 11.59 -43.08 36.76
N ALA A 38 10.64 -42.26 37.22
CA ALA A 38 9.49 -41.89 36.41
C ALA A 38 10.04 -41.38 35.08
N ASP A 39 9.71 -42.09 34.00
CA ASP A 39 10.05 -41.73 32.63
C ASP A 39 9.54 -40.30 32.44
N SER A 40 10.47 -39.34 32.40
CA SER A 40 10.12 -37.96 32.16
C SER A 40 9.50 -37.93 30.77
N PRO A 41 8.31 -37.33 30.57
CA PRO A 41 7.76 -37.19 29.24
C PRO A 41 8.85 -36.62 28.32
N PRO A 42 9.07 -37.19 27.12
CA PRO A 42 10.07 -36.66 26.21
C PRO A 42 9.80 -35.16 26.06
N ALA A 43 10.84 -34.35 26.24
CA ALA A 43 10.74 -32.91 26.07
C ALA A 43 10.03 -32.64 24.74
N ALA A 44 8.92 -31.88 24.79
CA ALA A 44 8.22 -31.48 23.58
C ALA A 44 9.23 -30.80 22.66
N VAL A 45 9.42 -31.37 21.47
CA VAL A 45 10.25 -30.73 20.45
C VAL A 45 9.53 -29.45 20.06
N GLU A 46 10.08 -28.30 20.40
CA GLU A 46 9.56 -27.01 19.99
C GLU A 46 9.67 -26.96 18.46
N GLN A 47 8.55 -27.19 17.76
CA GLN A 47 8.53 -27.22 16.31
C GLN A 47 8.70 -25.78 15.82
N THR A 48 9.84 -25.50 15.19
CA THR A 48 10.14 -24.17 14.69
C THR A 48 9.16 -23.79 13.58
N ALA A 49 8.64 -22.55 13.64
CA ALA A 49 7.80 -22.02 12.59
C ALA A 49 8.51 -22.06 11.22
N SER A 50 7.80 -22.47 10.18
CA SER A 50 8.34 -22.53 8.83
C SER A 50 7.30 -22.16 7.77
N VAL A 51 7.71 -21.36 6.80
CA VAL A 51 6.92 -21.02 5.63
C VAL A 51 7.21 -22.02 4.50
N GLN A 52 6.16 -22.48 3.84
CA GLN A 52 6.23 -23.47 2.75
C GLN A 52 5.82 -22.88 1.40
N GLY A 53 4.93 -21.90 1.35
CA GLY A 53 4.49 -21.31 0.09
C GLY A 53 3.60 -20.09 0.23
N ILE A 54 3.30 -19.49 -0.93
CA ILE A 54 2.45 -18.32 -1.09
C ILE A 54 1.59 -18.49 -2.35
N GLU A 55 0.29 -18.23 -2.26
CA GLU A 55 -0.61 -18.22 -3.43
C GLU A 55 -1.67 -17.10 -3.31
N PRO A 56 -2.00 -16.39 -4.41
CA PRO A 56 -1.36 -16.46 -5.72
C PRO A 56 0.10 -15.97 -5.67
N THR A 57 0.91 -16.45 -6.61
CA THR A 57 2.33 -16.01 -6.79
C THR A 57 2.49 -14.76 -7.64
N SER A 58 1.40 -14.18 -8.14
CA SER A 58 1.42 -12.94 -8.91
C SER A 58 0.13 -12.13 -8.73
N GLY A 59 0.18 -10.85 -9.10
CA GLY A 59 -0.99 -9.98 -9.12
C GLY A 59 -0.71 -8.58 -9.64
N SER A 60 -1.75 -7.75 -9.55
CA SER A 60 -1.82 -6.41 -10.17
C SER A 60 -0.87 -5.41 -9.50
N LEU A 61 -0.50 -4.39 -10.27
CA LEU A 61 0.30 -3.26 -9.81
C LEU A 61 -0.49 -2.37 -8.84
N VAL A 62 -1.78 -2.16 -9.13
CA VAL A 62 -2.67 -1.31 -8.31
C VAL A 62 -3.18 -2.04 -7.08
N SER A 63 -3.59 -3.30 -7.21
CA SER A 63 -3.94 -4.14 -6.07
C SER A 63 -3.30 -5.52 -6.23
N GLY A 64 -2.28 -5.82 -5.42
CA GLY A 64 -1.72 -7.18 -5.42
C GLY A 64 -2.69 -8.23 -4.85
N GLY A 65 -3.87 -7.82 -4.39
CA GLY A 65 -4.89 -8.71 -3.87
C GLY A 65 -4.50 -9.30 -2.51
N ILE A 66 -5.17 -10.40 -2.14
CA ILE A 66 -4.90 -11.14 -0.91
C ILE A 66 -4.10 -12.38 -1.25
N VAL A 67 -2.95 -12.56 -0.60
CA VAL A 67 -2.19 -13.81 -0.65
C VAL A 67 -2.51 -14.68 0.56
N THR A 68 -2.40 -15.98 0.35
CA THR A 68 -2.41 -17.02 1.38
C THR A 68 -1.00 -17.57 1.50
N ILE A 69 -0.42 -17.45 2.68
CA ILE A 69 0.87 -18.02 3.05
C ILE A 69 0.61 -19.30 3.84
N THR A 70 1.24 -20.39 3.42
CA THR A 70 1.09 -21.71 4.06
C THR A 70 2.39 -22.13 4.75
N GLY A 71 2.26 -22.92 5.80
CA GLY A 71 3.41 -23.36 6.59
C GLY A 71 3.04 -24.16 7.83
N GLU A 72 3.94 -24.16 8.81
CA GLU A 72 3.79 -24.80 10.12
C GLU A 72 4.08 -23.80 11.24
N ASN A 73 3.30 -23.86 12.32
CA ASN A 73 3.41 -23.02 13.53
C ASN A 73 3.43 -21.50 13.24
N LEU A 74 2.51 -21.05 12.38
CA LEU A 74 2.41 -19.66 11.95
C LEU A 74 1.57 -18.77 12.90
N SER A 75 1.19 -19.28 14.07
CA SER A 75 0.26 -18.63 15.01
C SER A 75 0.76 -17.29 15.53
N ASP A 76 2.08 -17.10 15.56
CA ASP A 76 2.76 -15.90 16.06
C ASP A 76 3.18 -14.93 14.93
N VAL A 77 2.77 -15.18 13.67
CA VAL A 77 3.06 -14.26 12.55
C VAL A 77 2.34 -12.93 12.77
N THR A 78 3.10 -11.84 12.73
CA THR A 78 2.56 -10.48 12.92
C THR A 78 2.79 -9.58 11.72
N ARG A 79 3.68 -9.94 10.79
CA ARG A 79 4.01 -9.09 9.64
C ARG A 79 4.45 -9.90 8.43
N VAL A 80 4.04 -9.43 7.26
CA VAL A 80 4.50 -9.90 5.95
C VAL A 80 5.02 -8.68 5.18
N THR A 81 6.09 -8.82 4.41
CA THR A 81 6.62 -7.73 3.58
C THR A 81 6.88 -8.19 2.14
N PHE A 82 6.63 -7.30 1.18
CA PHE A 82 6.92 -7.45 -0.24
C PHE A 82 7.94 -6.39 -0.64
N ALA A 83 9.14 -6.79 -1.11
CA ALA A 83 10.26 -5.87 -1.35
C ALA A 83 10.56 -4.92 -0.18
N GLY A 84 10.35 -5.39 1.06
CA GLY A 84 10.50 -4.61 2.29
C GLY A 84 9.32 -3.70 2.67
N VAL A 85 8.31 -3.54 1.80
CA VAL A 85 7.08 -2.81 2.11
C VAL A 85 6.13 -3.73 2.88
N GLY A 86 5.60 -3.25 4.01
CA GLY A 86 4.66 -4.01 4.84
C GLY A 86 3.34 -4.27 4.12
N ALA A 87 2.90 -5.52 4.15
CA ALA A 87 1.54 -5.90 3.80
C ALA A 87 0.52 -5.34 4.80
N THR A 88 -0.71 -5.12 4.35
CA THR A 88 -1.84 -4.76 5.21
C THR A 88 -2.70 -6.00 5.50
N ASP A 89 -3.64 -5.90 6.44
CA ASP A 89 -4.61 -6.96 6.77
C ASP A 89 -4.01 -8.35 7.01
N VAL A 90 -2.80 -8.38 7.61
CA VAL A 90 -2.13 -9.62 7.99
C VAL A 90 -2.97 -10.32 9.05
N THR A 91 -3.52 -11.48 8.71
CA THR A 91 -4.44 -12.26 9.55
C THR A 91 -3.96 -13.69 9.63
N VAL A 92 -3.69 -14.16 10.86
CA VAL A 92 -3.46 -15.57 11.14
C VAL A 92 -4.81 -16.30 11.09
N VAL A 93 -5.00 -17.17 10.10
CA VAL A 93 -6.24 -17.95 9.93
C VAL A 93 -6.17 -19.24 10.74
N SER A 94 -5.00 -19.88 10.76
CA SER A 94 -4.68 -21.07 11.57
C SER A 94 -3.18 -21.21 11.77
N ASP A 95 -2.76 -22.20 12.57
CA ASP A 95 -1.34 -22.54 12.76
C ASP A 95 -0.59 -22.87 11.45
N THR A 96 -1.31 -23.09 10.35
CA THR A 96 -0.74 -23.44 9.04
C THR A 96 -1.07 -22.43 7.94
N GLN A 97 -1.74 -21.33 8.27
CA GLN A 97 -2.25 -20.39 7.26
C GLN A 97 -2.31 -18.95 7.76
N VAL A 98 -1.72 -18.06 6.97
CA VAL A 98 -1.80 -16.59 7.15
C VAL A 98 -2.30 -15.98 5.85
N THR A 99 -3.19 -14.99 5.93
CA THR A 99 -3.56 -14.15 4.79
C THR A 99 -2.96 -12.77 4.95
N ALA A 100 -2.56 -12.14 3.84
CA ALA A 100 -2.04 -10.78 3.84
C ALA A 100 -2.46 -10.04 2.57
N ALA A 101 -2.83 -8.77 2.70
CA ALA A 101 -3.10 -7.90 1.58
C ALA A 101 -1.79 -7.31 1.05
N VAL A 102 -1.54 -7.57 -0.22
CA VAL A 102 -0.33 -7.15 -0.91
C VAL A 102 -0.40 -5.64 -1.19
N PRO A 103 0.63 -4.85 -0.82
CA PRO A 103 0.60 -3.40 -1.01
C PRO A 103 0.61 -3.02 -2.50
N VAL A 104 0.32 -1.76 -2.83
CA VAL A 104 0.51 -1.21 -4.19
C VAL A 104 1.96 -1.39 -4.62
N ALA A 105 2.20 -1.73 -5.87
CA ALA A 105 3.55 -1.85 -6.42
C ALA A 105 4.24 -0.48 -6.47
N ALA A 106 5.53 -0.43 -6.13
CA ALA A 106 6.29 0.82 -6.19
C ALA A 106 6.26 1.40 -7.62
N GLU A 107 5.73 2.62 -7.74
CA GLU A 107 5.62 3.36 -9.01
C GLU A 107 4.94 2.58 -10.15
N TYR A 108 4.12 1.57 -9.83
CA TYR A 108 3.45 0.71 -10.81
C TYR A 108 4.44 0.07 -11.82
N VAL A 109 5.60 -0.37 -11.32
CA VAL A 109 6.61 -1.06 -12.13
C VAL A 109 6.47 -2.59 -11.97
N PRO A 110 6.36 -3.37 -13.07
CA PRO A 110 6.42 -4.82 -13.01
C PRO A 110 7.76 -5.31 -12.49
N THR A 111 7.72 -6.26 -11.57
CA THR A 111 8.91 -6.75 -10.86
C THR A 111 8.62 -8.10 -10.23
N ILE A 112 9.67 -8.85 -9.89
CA ILE A 112 9.57 -10.02 -9.03
C ILE A 112 10.15 -9.60 -7.68
N GLU A 113 9.33 -9.63 -6.64
CA GLU A 113 9.65 -9.13 -5.31
C GLU A 113 9.90 -10.31 -4.36
N ASP A 114 10.91 -10.18 -3.50
CA ASP A 114 11.10 -11.09 -2.37
C ASP A 114 10.02 -10.85 -1.32
N VAL A 115 9.49 -11.95 -0.76
CA VAL A 115 8.49 -11.92 0.31
C VAL A 115 9.09 -12.50 1.59
N HIS A 116 8.94 -11.76 2.67
CA HIS A 116 9.41 -12.17 4.00
C HIS A 116 8.26 -12.17 5.00
N VAL A 117 8.28 -13.14 5.92
CA VAL A 117 7.27 -13.34 6.96
C VAL A 117 7.95 -13.23 8.32
N TYR A 118 7.35 -12.51 9.25
CA TYR A 118 7.91 -12.24 10.57
C TYR A 118 6.95 -12.61 11.68
N ALA A 119 7.51 -13.24 12.72
CA ALA A 119 6.94 -13.31 14.05
C ALA A 119 7.65 -12.24 14.90
N ASP A 120 6.94 -11.16 15.18
CA ASP A 120 7.48 -9.92 15.75
C ASP A 120 8.67 -9.37 14.93
N THR A 121 9.88 -9.43 15.50
CA THR A 121 11.12 -8.96 14.87
C THR A 121 11.93 -10.09 14.23
N VAL A 122 11.49 -11.34 14.38
CA VAL A 122 12.21 -12.52 13.90
C VAL A 122 11.61 -12.97 12.58
N GLU A 123 12.45 -13.12 11.57
CA GLU A 123 12.04 -13.67 10.28
C GLU A 123 11.76 -15.18 10.43
N VAL A 124 10.61 -15.61 9.95
CA VAL A 124 10.21 -17.02 9.91
C VAL A 124 10.96 -17.69 8.76
N ALA A 125 11.66 -18.78 9.05
CA ALA A 125 12.41 -19.50 8.03
C ALA A 125 11.48 -20.02 6.92
N SER A 126 11.93 -19.92 5.67
CA SER A 126 11.22 -20.48 4.53
C SER A 126 11.95 -21.68 3.93
N ALA A 127 11.21 -22.70 3.50
CA ALA A 127 11.75 -23.87 2.82
C ALA A 127 12.38 -23.55 1.45
N ALA A 128 11.92 -22.48 0.80
CA ALA A 128 12.44 -21.96 -0.46
C ALA A 128 12.25 -20.42 -0.50
N PRO A 129 12.96 -19.68 -1.38
CA PRO A 129 12.67 -18.26 -1.59
C PRO A 129 11.17 -18.07 -1.91
N LEU A 130 10.48 -17.23 -1.14
CA LEU A 130 9.14 -16.79 -1.49
C LEU A 130 9.26 -15.56 -2.37
N THR A 131 8.69 -15.64 -3.57
CA THR A 131 8.65 -14.52 -4.50
C THR A 131 7.23 -14.23 -4.93
N TYR A 132 6.98 -12.99 -5.31
CA TYR A 132 5.71 -12.52 -5.82
C TYR A 132 5.91 -11.64 -7.05
N GLU A 133 5.26 -11.98 -8.17
CA GLU A 133 5.36 -11.24 -9.43
C GLU A 133 4.29 -10.15 -9.53
N ARG A 134 4.76 -8.91 -9.70
CA ARG A 134 3.97 -7.75 -10.07
C ARG A 134 3.88 -7.66 -11.59
N ALA A 135 2.65 -7.68 -12.10
CA ALA A 135 2.41 -7.66 -13.54
C ALA A 135 1.29 -6.68 -13.91
N VAL A 136 1.33 -6.21 -15.15
CA VAL A 136 0.22 -5.47 -15.76
C VAL A 136 -0.87 -6.47 -16.11
N LEU A 137 -1.92 -6.55 -15.29
CA LEU A 137 -3.00 -7.53 -15.46
C LEU A 137 -4.32 -6.87 -15.85
N THR A 138 -4.47 -5.58 -15.57
CA THR A 138 -5.71 -4.82 -15.78
C THR A 138 -5.48 -3.58 -16.64
N PRO A 139 -6.53 -3.02 -17.26
CA PRO A 139 -6.50 -1.70 -17.88
C PRO A 139 -5.96 -0.59 -16.97
N VAL A 140 -6.32 -0.61 -15.68
CA VAL A 140 -5.87 0.37 -14.70
C VAL A 140 -4.36 0.23 -14.42
N ASP A 141 -3.85 -1.00 -14.36
CA ASP A 141 -2.40 -1.23 -14.26
C ASP A 141 -1.64 -0.59 -15.43
N ALA A 142 -2.14 -0.76 -16.65
CA ALA A 142 -1.52 -0.20 -17.85
C ALA A 142 -1.59 1.34 -17.85
N GLN A 143 -2.70 1.90 -17.40
CA GLN A 143 -2.89 3.34 -17.25
C GLN A 143 -1.86 3.94 -16.27
N LEU A 144 -1.73 3.37 -15.07
CA LEU A 144 -0.87 3.91 -14.04
C LEU A 144 0.61 3.62 -14.27
N GLN A 145 0.95 2.46 -14.85
CA GLN A 145 2.30 2.21 -15.34
C GLN A 145 2.72 3.30 -16.32
N TYR A 146 1.86 3.63 -17.30
CA TYR A 146 2.16 4.68 -18.26
C TYR A 146 2.28 6.05 -17.58
N ALA A 147 1.34 6.37 -16.70
CA ALA A 147 1.35 7.65 -15.99
C ALA A 147 2.65 7.82 -15.20
N PHE A 148 3.07 6.81 -14.44
CA PHE A 148 4.28 6.87 -13.62
C PHE A 148 5.58 6.80 -14.43
N GLN A 149 5.54 6.22 -15.62
CA GLN A 149 6.64 6.26 -16.55
C GLN A 149 6.85 7.66 -17.17
N HIS A 150 5.82 8.50 -17.23
CA HIS A 150 5.83 9.71 -18.08
C HIS A 150 5.39 11.02 -17.41
N TRP A 151 5.11 11.04 -16.09
CA TRP A 151 4.51 12.20 -15.40
C TRP A 151 5.41 13.43 -15.25
N SER A 152 6.73 13.29 -15.40
CA SER A 152 7.69 14.37 -15.11
C SER A 152 8.35 14.88 -16.38
N THR A 153 8.71 16.16 -16.44
CA THR A 153 9.39 16.78 -17.59
C THR A 153 10.57 15.97 -18.16
N ASP A 154 11.29 15.23 -17.32
CA ASP A 154 12.43 14.39 -17.73
C ASP A 154 12.01 13.10 -18.45
N THR A 155 10.75 12.71 -18.30
CA THR A 155 10.20 11.43 -18.75
C THR A 155 9.02 11.56 -19.72
N TYR A 156 8.60 12.78 -20.07
CA TYR A 156 7.53 13.02 -21.03
C TYR A 156 7.71 12.22 -22.33
N ASN A 157 6.60 11.72 -22.87
CA ASN A 157 6.58 10.99 -24.13
C ASN A 157 6.58 11.95 -25.36
N LEU A 158 7.61 12.79 -25.45
CA LEU A 158 7.73 13.84 -26.45
C LEU A 158 7.80 13.30 -27.88
N ALA A 159 8.41 12.13 -28.06
CA ALA A 159 8.61 11.53 -29.38
C ALA A 159 7.29 11.10 -30.04
N THR A 160 6.31 10.67 -29.24
CA THR A 160 5.01 10.22 -29.74
C THR A 160 3.97 11.34 -29.66
N TYR A 161 3.85 12.02 -28.53
CA TYR A 161 2.72 12.90 -28.25
C TYR A 161 3.07 14.39 -28.24
N GLY A 162 4.36 14.74 -28.24
CA GLY A 162 4.82 16.12 -28.09
C GLY A 162 4.49 16.70 -26.70
N GLU A 163 4.61 18.02 -26.57
CA GLU A 163 4.23 18.77 -25.37
C GLU A 163 3.35 19.96 -25.74
N PHE A 164 2.40 20.30 -24.86
CA PHE A 164 1.44 21.38 -25.08
C PHE A 164 1.46 22.44 -23.97
N ASN A 165 2.57 22.55 -23.23
CA ASN A 165 2.69 23.52 -22.12
C ASN A 165 2.54 24.96 -22.58
N SER A 166 3.09 25.31 -23.75
CA SER A 166 3.02 26.66 -24.32
C SER A 166 1.60 27.17 -24.57
N VAL A 167 0.62 26.27 -24.66
CA VAL A 167 -0.80 26.58 -24.84
C VAL A 167 -1.66 26.15 -23.64
N GLY A 168 -1.04 25.68 -22.55
CA GLY A 168 -1.72 25.19 -21.35
C GLY A 168 -2.44 23.85 -21.51
N GLY A 169 -2.22 23.12 -22.62
CA GLY A 169 -2.97 21.92 -22.96
C GLY A 169 -2.36 20.60 -22.50
N ASP A 170 -1.22 20.65 -21.81
CA ASP A 170 -0.44 19.44 -21.56
C ASP A 170 -1.06 18.51 -20.50
N CYS A 171 -1.81 19.06 -19.55
CA CYS A 171 -2.57 18.29 -18.57
C CYS A 171 -3.55 17.32 -19.24
N MET A 172 -4.36 17.80 -20.18
CA MET A 172 -5.29 16.97 -20.94
C MET A 172 -4.57 16.09 -21.97
N ASN A 173 -3.48 16.58 -22.58
CA ASN A 173 -2.65 15.75 -23.45
C ASN A 173 -2.11 14.52 -22.70
N PHE A 174 -1.62 14.70 -21.47
CA PHE A 174 -1.13 13.61 -20.63
C PHE A 174 -2.25 12.65 -20.23
N VAL A 175 -3.38 13.16 -19.73
CA VAL A 175 -4.54 12.34 -19.39
C VAL A 175 -4.99 11.53 -20.61
N SER A 176 -5.03 12.14 -21.80
CA SER A 176 -5.37 11.43 -23.04
C SER A 176 -4.43 10.27 -23.34
N GLN A 177 -3.12 10.44 -23.13
CA GLN A 177 -2.15 9.37 -23.29
C GLN A 177 -2.40 8.21 -22.32
N THR A 178 -2.70 8.52 -21.05
CA THR A 178 -3.03 7.47 -20.06
C THR A 178 -4.31 6.72 -20.41
N LEU A 179 -5.31 7.39 -20.98
CA LEU A 179 -6.55 6.74 -21.45
C LEU A 179 -6.28 5.79 -22.61
N ILE A 180 -5.37 6.15 -23.54
CA ILE A 180 -4.91 5.20 -24.57
C ILE A 180 -4.20 4.01 -23.94
N ALA A 181 -3.33 4.22 -22.94
CA ALA A 181 -2.65 3.14 -22.24
C ALA A 181 -3.62 2.20 -21.51
N ARG A 182 -4.71 2.76 -20.95
CA ARG A 182 -5.83 1.99 -20.38
C ARG A 182 -6.58 1.16 -21.44
N GLY A 183 -6.45 1.50 -22.71
CA GLY A 183 -7.14 0.82 -23.82
C GLY A 183 -8.41 1.51 -24.28
N ILE A 184 -8.66 2.77 -23.89
CA ILE A 184 -9.78 3.54 -24.41
C ILE A 184 -9.53 3.87 -25.88
N ALA A 185 -10.44 3.46 -26.75
CA ALA A 185 -10.33 3.70 -28.18
C ALA A 185 -10.60 5.18 -28.53
N GLN A 186 -9.78 5.73 -29.43
CA GLN A 186 -10.04 7.06 -29.98
C GLN A 186 -11.34 7.09 -30.79
N THR A 187 -11.98 8.27 -30.82
CA THR A 187 -13.19 8.53 -31.60
C THR A 187 -12.98 9.74 -32.51
N SER A 188 -13.95 10.05 -33.36
CA SER A 188 -13.93 11.31 -34.12
C SER A 188 -13.99 12.55 -33.21
N GLY A 189 -14.58 12.42 -32.02
CA GLY A 189 -14.73 13.48 -31.02
C GLY A 189 -13.53 13.63 -30.10
N TRP A 190 -12.68 12.60 -29.95
CA TRP A 190 -11.44 12.60 -29.17
C TRP A 190 -10.36 11.76 -29.88
N ASN A 191 -9.37 12.42 -30.49
CA ASN A 191 -8.32 11.76 -31.26
C ASN A 191 -7.01 12.55 -31.35
N PHE A 192 -5.95 11.79 -31.64
CA PHE A 192 -4.61 12.26 -31.93
C PHE A 192 -3.98 11.40 -33.02
N THR A 193 -3.47 12.07 -34.05
CA THR A 193 -2.66 11.45 -35.12
C THR A 193 -1.21 11.90 -35.05
N SER A 194 -0.97 13.17 -34.72
CA SER A 194 0.37 13.75 -34.56
C SER A 194 0.29 15.03 -33.72
N PRO A 195 1.42 15.59 -33.26
CA PRO A 195 1.45 16.87 -32.54
C PRO A 195 0.92 18.08 -33.32
N THR A 196 0.60 17.91 -34.61
CA THR A 196 0.00 18.93 -35.47
C THR A 196 -1.41 18.56 -35.96
N LYS A 197 -1.93 17.39 -35.58
CA LYS A 197 -3.23 16.87 -36.01
C LYS A 197 -3.90 16.07 -34.90
N TYR A 198 -4.82 16.73 -34.19
CA TYR A 198 -5.57 16.21 -33.04
C TYR A 198 -6.92 16.95 -32.91
N SER A 199 -7.86 16.41 -32.13
CA SER A 199 -9.11 17.08 -31.76
C SER A 199 -8.91 18.06 -30.60
N GLY A 200 -9.74 19.09 -30.48
CA GLY A 200 -9.65 20.04 -29.36
C GLY A 200 -9.75 19.35 -27.98
N SER A 201 -10.60 18.34 -27.87
CA SER A 201 -10.76 17.48 -26.68
C SER A 201 -9.52 16.66 -26.32
N TRP A 202 -8.54 16.52 -27.21
CA TRP A 202 -7.29 15.81 -26.88
C TRP A 202 -6.39 16.61 -25.95
N ILE A 203 -6.35 17.94 -26.11
CA ILE A 203 -5.45 18.82 -25.35
C ILE A 203 -6.17 19.86 -24.49
N TYR A 204 -7.49 19.98 -24.58
CA TYR A 204 -8.21 21.06 -23.90
C TYR A 204 -9.33 20.54 -23.02
N THR A 205 -9.18 20.70 -21.70
CA THR A 205 -10.07 20.16 -20.67
C THR A 205 -11.54 20.53 -20.88
N PRO A 206 -11.92 21.80 -21.18
CA PRO A 206 -13.32 22.13 -21.48
C PRO A 206 -13.88 21.40 -22.70
N SER A 207 -13.06 21.16 -23.72
CA SER A 207 -13.49 20.40 -24.90
C SER A 207 -13.65 18.92 -24.60
N PHE A 208 -12.81 18.36 -23.73
CA PHE A 208 -12.92 16.98 -23.27
C PHE A 208 -14.18 16.78 -22.42
N GLU A 209 -14.49 17.69 -21.50
CA GLU A 209 -15.73 17.67 -20.71
C GLU A 209 -16.97 17.68 -21.59
N ASN A 210 -17.03 18.62 -22.54
CA ASN A 210 -18.14 18.70 -23.47
C ASN A 210 -18.27 17.43 -24.32
N TYR A 211 -17.15 16.82 -24.70
CA TYR A 211 -17.14 15.54 -25.40
C TYR A 211 -17.72 14.41 -24.54
N LEU A 212 -17.30 14.25 -23.28
CA LEU A 212 -17.84 13.21 -22.39
C LEU A 212 -19.33 13.38 -22.14
N LEU A 213 -19.79 14.61 -21.91
CA LEU A 213 -21.22 14.91 -21.72
C LEU A 213 -22.05 14.62 -22.98
N ALA A 214 -21.47 14.82 -24.17
CA ALA A 214 -22.13 14.54 -25.44
C ALA A 214 -22.07 13.06 -25.86
N SER A 215 -21.24 12.25 -25.20
CA SER A 215 -20.98 10.86 -25.55
C SER A 215 -21.17 9.89 -24.37
N PRO A 216 -22.39 9.81 -23.78
CA PRO A 216 -22.68 8.90 -22.67
C PRO A 216 -22.48 7.42 -23.02
N GLU A 217 -22.51 7.06 -24.30
CA GLU A 217 -22.23 5.70 -24.79
C GLU A 217 -20.80 5.21 -24.50
N LEU A 218 -19.89 6.12 -24.15
CA LEU A 218 -18.52 5.78 -23.78
C LEU A 218 -18.40 5.19 -22.38
N GLY A 219 -19.46 5.27 -21.56
CA GLY A 219 -19.48 4.66 -20.22
C GLY A 219 -18.81 5.46 -19.11
N PHE A 220 -18.32 6.67 -19.40
CA PHE A 220 -17.80 7.58 -18.36
C PHE A 220 -18.94 8.05 -17.47
N THR A 221 -18.74 8.03 -16.14
CA THR A 221 -19.75 8.45 -15.16
C THR A 221 -19.25 9.62 -14.33
N ARG A 222 -19.95 10.75 -14.37
CA ARG A 222 -19.58 11.93 -13.58
C ARG A 222 -19.93 11.74 -12.10
N LEU A 223 -19.00 12.04 -11.21
CA LEU A 223 -19.20 12.07 -9.76
C LEU A 223 -18.90 13.47 -9.22
N THR A 224 -19.73 13.92 -8.30
CA THR A 224 -19.44 15.14 -7.50
C THR A 224 -18.45 14.83 -6.38
N VAL A 225 -17.88 15.86 -5.74
CA VAL A 225 -16.99 15.68 -4.57
C VAL A 225 -17.69 14.99 -3.39
N ASP A 226 -19.01 15.15 -3.26
CA ASP A 226 -19.80 14.47 -2.24
C ASP A 226 -19.93 12.95 -2.50
N GLN A 227 -19.64 12.51 -3.72
CA GLN A 227 -19.61 11.11 -4.15
C GLN A 227 -18.18 10.55 -4.24
N ARG A 228 -17.20 11.20 -3.57
CA ARG A 228 -15.80 10.78 -3.64
C ARG A 228 -15.55 9.36 -3.07
N ASP A 229 -16.46 8.87 -2.24
CA ASP A 229 -16.49 7.49 -1.76
C ASP A 229 -16.64 6.45 -2.88
N GLN A 230 -17.12 6.87 -4.05
CA GLN A 230 -17.25 6.04 -5.25
C GLN A 230 -16.08 6.18 -6.22
N VAL A 231 -15.10 7.05 -5.95
CA VAL A 231 -13.93 7.23 -6.82
C VAL A 231 -13.02 6.02 -6.69
N GLU A 232 -12.46 5.57 -7.81
CA GLU A 232 -11.51 4.47 -7.89
C GLU A 232 -10.17 4.94 -8.46
N VAL A 233 -9.13 4.16 -8.19
CA VAL A 233 -7.82 4.38 -8.79
C VAL A 233 -7.91 4.25 -10.32
N GLY A 234 -7.29 5.20 -11.03
CA GLY A 234 -7.37 5.33 -12.49
C GLY A 234 -8.54 6.21 -12.99
N ASP A 235 -9.43 6.64 -12.10
CA ASP A 235 -10.43 7.66 -12.42
C ASP A 235 -9.77 9.01 -12.69
N ILE A 236 -10.53 9.95 -13.25
CA ILE A 236 -10.04 11.28 -13.60
C ILE A 236 -10.67 12.31 -12.68
N VAL A 237 -9.90 13.29 -12.26
CA VAL A 237 -10.37 14.49 -11.55
C VAL A 237 -10.22 15.71 -12.44
N VAL A 238 -11.22 16.58 -12.42
CA VAL A 238 -11.28 17.82 -13.17
C VAL A 238 -11.50 18.96 -12.20
N PHE A 239 -10.86 20.09 -12.48
CA PHE A 239 -10.90 21.27 -11.62
C PHE A 239 -11.35 22.50 -12.39
N ASP A 240 -12.12 23.35 -11.72
CA ASP A 240 -12.34 24.76 -12.05
C ASP A 240 -11.76 25.57 -10.89
N TRP A 241 -10.66 26.25 -11.14
CA TRP A 241 -9.90 26.98 -10.12
C TRP A 241 -10.57 28.27 -9.68
N ASN A 242 -11.46 28.82 -10.50
CA ASN A 242 -11.96 30.17 -10.33
C ASN A 242 -13.49 30.28 -10.36
N ASP A 243 -14.20 29.14 -10.36
CA ASP A 243 -15.65 29.02 -10.26
C ASP A 243 -16.35 29.84 -11.36
N ASN A 244 -15.90 29.61 -12.60
CA ASN A 244 -16.40 30.31 -13.79
C ASN A 244 -17.17 29.39 -14.76
N ASP A 245 -17.51 28.17 -14.30
CA ASP A 245 -18.17 27.11 -15.07
C ASP A 245 -17.31 26.57 -16.23
N SER A 246 -15.98 26.76 -16.18
CA SER A 246 -15.04 26.24 -17.18
C SER A 246 -13.94 25.44 -16.50
N ALA A 247 -13.78 24.18 -16.94
CA ALA A 247 -12.70 23.33 -16.46
C ALA A 247 -11.31 23.92 -16.83
N ASP A 248 -10.44 24.06 -15.84
CA ASP A 248 -9.08 24.60 -15.99
C ASP A 248 -8.03 23.49 -16.06
N HIS A 249 -8.23 22.39 -15.32
CA HIS A 249 -7.20 21.37 -15.14
C HIS A 249 -7.77 19.98 -14.96
N ILE A 250 -6.95 18.97 -15.21
CA ILE A 250 -7.33 17.56 -15.18
C ILE A 250 -6.14 16.68 -14.78
N GLN A 251 -6.39 15.69 -13.94
CA GLN A 251 -5.39 14.73 -13.44
C GLN A 251 -5.99 13.33 -13.32
N ILE A 252 -5.15 12.31 -13.16
CA ILE A 252 -5.57 10.92 -12.90
C ILE A 252 -5.46 10.64 -11.40
N VAL A 253 -6.44 9.96 -10.83
CA VAL A 253 -6.38 9.41 -9.47
C VAL A 253 -5.34 8.29 -9.44
N SER A 254 -4.20 8.55 -8.81
CA SER A 254 -3.10 7.58 -8.71
C SER A 254 -3.32 6.60 -7.58
N ASP A 255 -3.81 7.04 -6.41
CA ASP A 255 -3.99 6.17 -5.25
C ASP A 255 -5.08 6.70 -4.32
N ILE A 256 -5.66 5.80 -3.52
CA ILE A 256 -6.70 6.11 -2.55
C ILE A 256 -6.30 5.43 -1.24
N ARG A 257 -6.06 6.25 -0.22
CA ARG A 257 -5.64 5.79 1.11
C ARG A 257 -6.69 6.11 2.15
N VAL A 258 -6.68 5.39 3.26
CA VAL A 258 -7.46 5.76 4.44
C VAL A 258 -6.47 6.19 5.52
N VAL A 259 -6.50 7.47 5.88
CA VAL A 259 -5.66 8.06 6.93
C VAL A 259 -6.59 8.56 8.03
N ASP A 260 -6.45 8.03 9.24
CA ASP A 260 -7.31 8.36 10.39
C ASP A 260 -8.83 8.23 10.11
N GLY A 261 -9.21 7.25 9.28
CA GLY A 261 -10.60 7.01 8.89
C GLY A 261 -11.12 7.95 7.80
N VAL A 262 -10.28 8.81 7.24
CA VAL A 262 -10.61 9.72 6.15
C VAL A 262 -9.98 9.21 4.85
N GLN A 263 -10.77 9.17 3.78
CA GLN A 263 -10.29 8.84 2.45
C GLN A 263 -9.43 9.99 1.90
N GLN A 264 -8.18 9.68 1.61
CA GLN A 264 -7.22 10.55 0.94
C GLN A 264 -7.12 10.11 -0.52
N ILE A 265 -7.34 11.05 -1.45
CA ILE A 265 -7.21 10.83 -2.89
C ILE A 265 -5.92 11.47 -3.37
N LEU A 266 -5.05 10.67 -3.98
CA LEU A 266 -3.78 11.10 -4.56
C LEU A 266 -3.88 11.11 -6.09
N MET A 267 -3.13 12.01 -6.71
CA MET A 267 -3.27 12.33 -8.12
C MET A 267 -1.92 12.40 -8.83
N VAL A 268 -1.92 12.08 -10.12
CA VAL A 268 -0.79 12.23 -11.05
C VAL A 268 -1.20 13.09 -12.25
N GLY A 269 -0.34 14.04 -12.65
CA GLY A 269 -0.61 14.93 -13.77
C GLY A 269 0.55 15.85 -14.14
N HIS A 270 0.41 16.51 -15.30
CA HIS A 270 1.35 17.49 -15.87
C HIS A 270 0.99 18.94 -15.50
N ASN A 271 1.78 19.92 -15.98
CA ASN A 271 1.68 21.38 -15.78
C ASN A 271 2.02 21.83 -14.36
N LEU A 272 1.58 21.08 -13.36
CA LEU A 272 2.25 20.98 -12.07
C LEU A 272 2.62 19.51 -11.86
N ASP A 273 3.74 19.13 -12.45
CA ASP A 273 4.21 17.74 -12.52
C ASP A 273 4.27 17.13 -11.12
N SER A 274 3.43 16.13 -10.91
CA SER A 274 3.28 15.44 -9.63
C SER A 274 2.72 14.04 -9.87
N ASN A 275 3.10 13.09 -9.02
CA ASN A 275 2.62 11.70 -9.09
C ASN A 275 1.85 11.24 -7.85
N TRP A 276 1.90 12.02 -6.77
CA TRP A 276 1.20 11.76 -5.51
C TRP A 276 0.59 13.03 -4.92
N ARG A 277 0.06 13.93 -5.76
CA ARG A 277 -0.53 15.19 -5.30
C ARG A 277 -1.81 14.91 -4.54
N ASP A 278 -1.94 15.50 -3.36
CA ASP A 278 -3.11 15.34 -2.51
C ASP A 278 -4.28 16.21 -3.00
N PHE A 279 -5.44 15.59 -3.21
CA PHE A 279 -6.65 16.26 -3.70
C PHE A 279 -7.15 17.34 -2.73
N ASP A 280 -7.27 17.02 -1.44
CA ASP A 280 -7.82 17.93 -0.45
C ASP A 280 -6.91 19.17 -0.28
N THR A 281 -5.60 18.98 -0.24
CA THR A 281 -4.61 20.06 -0.24
C THR A 281 -4.75 20.93 -1.49
N THR A 282 -4.99 20.32 -2.65
CA THR A 282 -5.17 21.05 -3.91
C THR A 282 -6.34 22.02 -3.85
N ILE A 283 -7.50 21.59 -3.35
CA ILE A 283 -8.73 22.43 -3.33
C ILE A 283 -8.86 23.31 -2.07
N THR A 284 -8.13 23.01 -0.99
CA THR A 284 -8.22 23.77 0.28
C THR A 284 -7.03 24.69 0.55
N VAL A 285 -5.84 24.36 0.03
CA VAL A 285 -4.60 25.10 0.28
C VAL A 285 -4.07 25.75 -0.99
N ASP A 286 -3.89 24.98 -2.07
CA ASP A 286 -3.27 25.50 -3.30
C ASP A 286 -4.25 26.41 -4.06
N HIS A 287 -5.51 25.99 -4.16
CA HIS A 287 -6.59 26.70 -4.86
C HIS A 287 -7.83 26.80 -3.97
N PRO A 288 -7.80 27.60 -2.89
CA PRO A 288 -8.90 27.69 -1.95
C PRO A 288 -10.18 28.20 -2.63
N GLY A 289 -11.23 27.39 -2.58
CA GLY A 289 -12.52 27.70 -3.21
C GLY A 289 -12.71 27.14 -4.62
N ALA A 290 -11.74 26.39 -5.13
CA ALA A 290 -11.88 25.67 -6.39
C ALA A 290 -13.04 24.67 -6.35
N LEU A 291 -13.73 24.52 -7.48
CA LEU A 291 -14.64 23.41 -7.71
C LEU A 291 -13.87 22.25 -8.33
N ALA A 292 -14.32 21.04 -8.01
CA ALA A 292 -13.80 19.82 -8.62
C ALA A 292 -14.92 18.80 -8.82
N TRP A 293 -14.69 17.86 -9.72
CA TRP A 293 -15.51 16.68 -9.90
C TRP A 293 -14.66 15.56 -10.49
N PHE A 294 -15.20 14.35 -10.45
CA PHE A 294 -14.53 13.17 -10.97
C PHE A 294 -15.30 12.58 -12.16
N TRP A 295 -14.59 11.81 -12.96
CA TRP A 295 -15.16 10.91 -13.94
C TRP A 295 -14.67 9.50 -13.63
N LYS A 296 -15.62 8.60 -13.35
CA LYS A 296 -15.34 7.17 -13.39
C LYS A 296 -15.03 6.79 -14.82
N VAL A 297 -13.87 6.19 -15.01
CA VAL A 297 -13.43 5.72 -16.32
C VAL A 297 -13.84 4.25 -16.46
N PRO A 298 -14.36 3.80 -17.62
CA PRO A 298 -14.79 2.42 -17.84
C PRO A 298 -13.63 1.40 -17.86
#